data_AF-A0A819A792-F1
#
_entry.id   AF-A0A819A792-F1
#
_cell.length_a   1.000
_cell.length_b   1.000
_cell.length_c   1.000
_cell.angle_alpha   90.00
_cell.angle_beta   90.00
_cell.angle_gamma   90.00
#
_symmetry.space_group_name_H-M   'P 1'
#
loop_
_entity.id
_entity.type
_entity.pdbx_description
1 polymer ?
#
loop_
_entity_poly.entity_id
_entity_poly.type
_entity_poly.pdbx_seq_one_letter_code
_entity_poly.pdbx_strand_id
1 'polypeptide(L)'
;WPISASGNVQTNWAGTWHGTPEAYPGGELGHGWNMTMKIGPYSMTGNTCTMRQSFFTGSSALRDTKNYRFYRRTGADDLYIDEGNGVKIASQYINDVLVSPFKYNDVYAANAWRYP
;
A
#
# COMPACT_ATOMS: atom_id res chain seq x y z
N TRP A 1 -20.96 -13.46 -13.66
CA TRP A 1 -21.51 -12.61 -12.59
C TRP A 1 -20.63 -11.37 -12.47
N PRO A 2 -21.07 -10.17 -12.89
CA PRO A 2 -20.31 -8.97 -12.60
C PRO A 2 -20.51 -8.67 -11.12
N ILE A 3 -19.41 -8.68 -10.36
CA ILE A 3 -19.43 -8.24 -8.96
C ILE A 3 -19.48 -6.72 -9.04
N SER A 4 -20.66 -6.14 -8.88
CA SER A 4 -20.83 -4.70 -8.72
C SER A 4 -20.23 -4.32 -7.37
N ALA A 5 -18.96 -3.90 -7.36
CA ALA A 5 -18.36 -3.30 -6.19
C ALA A 5 -18.98 -1.91 -5.99
N SER A 6 -20.15 -1.82 -5.34
CA SER A 6 -20.60 -0.57 -4.71
C SER A 6 -19.89 -0.38 -3.37
N GLY A 7 -18.56 -0.52 -3.38
CA GLY A 7 -17.73 -0.08 -2.26
C GLY A 7 -17.77 1.44 -2.27
N ASN A 8 -18.05 2.06 -1.14
CA ASN A 8 -17.89 3.51 -0.97
C ASN A 8 -16.53 3.90 -1.54
N VAL A 9 -16.50 4.69 -2.61
CA VAL A 9 -15.25 5.15 -3.21
C VAL A 9 -14.53 5.96 -2.14
N GLN A 10 -13.49 5.39 -1.54
CA GLN A 10 -12.77 6.06 -0.48
C GLN A 10 -12.17 7.36 -1.04
N THR A 11 -12.68 8.47 -0.52
CA THR A 11 -12.34 9.82 -0.99
C THR A 11 -11.13 10.40 -0.26
N ASN A 12 -10.58 9.69 0.73
CA ASN A 12 -9.37 10.12 1.41
C ASN A 12 -8.54 8.93 1.88
N TRP A 13 -7.30 8.86 1.38
CA TRP A 13 -6.31 7.84 1.74
C TRP A 13 -5.30 8.34 2.79
N ALA A 14 -5.32 9.64 3.10
CA ALA A 14 -4.41 10.23 4.06
C ALA A 14 -4.64 9.63 5.45
N GLY A 15 -3.56 9.30 6.15
CA GLY A 15 -3.65 8.68 7.47
C GLY A 15 -2.52 7.72 7.78
N THR A 16 -2.65 7.07 8.93
CA THR A 16 -1.75 5.99 9.37
C THR A 16 -2.48 4.66 9.26
N TRP A 17 -1.83 3.70 8.61
CA TRP A 17 -2.37 2.39 8.28
C TRP A 17 -1.45 1.32 8.82
N HIS A 18 -2.00 0.23 9.31
CA HIS A 18 -1.25 -0.89 9.86
C HIS A 18 -1.60 -2.18 9.12
N GLY A 19 -0.60 -3.04 8.91
CA GLY A 19 -0.85 -4.37 8.36
C GLY A 19 0.32 -5.31 8.60
N THR A 20 0.07 -6.59 8.34
CA THR A 20 1.05 -7.68 8.45
C THR A 20 1.37 -8.15 7.04
N PRO A 21 2.55 -7.86 6.50
CA PRO A 21 2.87 -8.21 5.12
C PRO A 21 3.05 -9.72 4.95
N GLU A 22 2.66 -10.21 3.78
CA GLU A 22 2.88 -11.59 3.34
C GLU A 22 3.85 -11.59 2.15
N ALA A 23 4.87 -12.44 2.20
CA ALA A 23 5.84 -12.58 1.11
C ALA A 23 5.38 -13.64 0.10
N TYR A 24 5.65 -13.38 -1.20
CA TYR A 24 5.22 -14.24 -2.30
C TYR A 24 6.37 -14.61 -3.25
N PRO A 25 6.48 -15.90 -3.69
CA PRO A 25 5.64 -17.04 -3.29
C PRO A 25 6.05 -17.60 -1.92
N GLY A 26 5.15 -17.53 -0.93
CA GLY A 26 5.23 -18.24 0.36
C GLY A 26 6.49 -18.00 1.20
N GLY A 27 7.02 -16.78 1.22
CA GLY A 27 8.29 -16.45 1.90
C GLY A 27 8.15 -16.00 3.35
N GLU A 28 9.22 -16.18 4.13
CA GLU A 28 9.34 -15.82 5.56
C GLU A 28 9.54 -14.31 5.83
N LEU A 29 8.80 -13.41 5.17
CA LEU A 29 8.42 -12.18 5.90
C LEU A 29 7.50 -12.54 7.09
N GLY A 30 6.95 -13.77 7.08
CA GLY A 30 7.07 -14.75 8.18
C GLY A 30 6.93 -14.19 9.59
N HIS A 31 5.71 -14.30 10.12
CA HIS A 31 5.37 -14.27 11.56
C HIS A 31 6.15 -13.24 12.42
N GLY A 32 5.57 -12.05 12.58
CA GLY A 32 6.07 -11.05 13.55
C GLY A 32 6.57 -9.75 12.92
N TRP A 33 6.46 -9.61 11.60
CA TRP A 33 6.64 -8.33 10.93
C TRP A 33 5.35 -7.53 10.96
N ASN A 34 5.45 -6.28 11.38
CA ASN A 34 4.38 -5.29 11.28
C ASN A 34 4.84 -4.18 10.34
N MET A 35 3.89 -3.63 9.61
CA MET A 35 4.15 -2.53 8.71
C MET A 35 3.22 -1.38 9.06
N THR A 36 3.80 -0.19 9.26
CA THR A 36 3.03 1.05 9.41
C THR A 36 3.22 1.86 8.15
N MET A 37 2.13 2.25 7.50
CA MET A 37 2.13 3.12 6.33
C MET A 37 1.52 4.47 6.71
N LYS A 38 2.23 5.56 6.43
CA LYS A 38 1.73 6.93 6.57
C LYS A 38 1.56 7.54 5.19
N ILE A 39 0.34 7.93 4.86
CA ILE A 39 0.00 8.63 3.63
C ILE A 39 -0.26 10.09 3.98
N GLY A 40 0.49 11.00 3.36
CA GLY A 40 0.33 12.44 3.55
C GLY A 40 -1.01 12.96 3.00
N PRO A 41 -1.28 14.27 3.13
CA PRO A 41 -2.46 14.90 2.55
C PRO A 41 -2.63 14.52 1.08
N TYR A 42 -3.87 14.23 0.70
CA TYR A 42 -4.21 13.62 -0.58
C TYR A 42 -5.12 14.54 -1.38
N SER A 43 -4.80 14.77 -2.66
CA SER A 43 -5.70 15.50 -3.57
C SER A 43 -6.61 14.53 -4.30
N MET A 44 -7.90 14.86 -4.38
CA MET A 44 -8.89 14.07 -5.12
C MET A 44 -8.87 14.30 -6.63
N THR A 45 -8.02 15.21 -7.11
CA THR A 45 -7.82 15.41 -8.54
C THR A 45 -6.98 14.28 -9.12
N GLY A 46 -7.44 13.71 -10.25
CA GLY A 46 -6.72 12.64 -10.93
C GLY A 46 -5.30 13.04 -11.31
N ASN A 47 -4.40 12.05 -11.41
CA ASN A 47 -2.97 12.22 -11.70
C ASN A 47 -2.17 12.97 -10.63
N THR A 48 -2.64 12.95 -9.38
CA THR A 48 -1.86 13.48 -8.27
C THR A 48 -1.09 12.38 -7.55
N CYS A 49 0.03 12.78 -6.96
CA CYS A 49 0.88 11.94 -6.15
C CYS A 49 0.97 12.51 -4.75
N THR A 50 0.95 11.65 -3.75
CA THR A 50 1.37 12.02 -2.40
C THR A 50 2.55 11.18 -1.94
N MET A 51 3.24 11.68 -0.92
CA MET A 51 4.27 10.90 -0.25
C MET A 51 3.62 9.84 0.64
N ARG A 52 4.12 8.61 0.51
CA ARG A 52 3.82 7.48 1.37
C ARG A 52 5.11 7.05 2.05
N GLN A 53 5.15 7.11 3.38
CA GLN A 53 6.25 6.56 4.16
C GLN A 53 5.82 5.23 4.76
N SER A 54 6.62 4.18 4.58
CA SER A 54 6.36 2.88 5.19
C SER A 54 7.49 2.51 6.16
N PHE A 55 7.10 2.07 7.36
CA PHE A 55 7.99 1.59 8.41
C PHE A 55 7.80 0.10 8.54
N PHE A 56 8.90 -0.64 8.49
CA PHE A 56 8.91 -2.08 8.66
C PHE A 56 9.46 -2.38 10.05
N THR A 57 8.67 -3.03 10.89
CA THR A 57 9.10 -3.47 12.22
C THR A 57 9.09 -4.99 12.28
N GLY A 58 10.12 -5.59 12.86
CA GLY A 58 10.20 -7.03 13.07
C GLY A 58 10.59 -7.29 14.52
N SER A 59 9.79 -8.09 15.25
CA SER A 59 9.98 -8.31 16.69
C SER A 59 10.11 -7.00 17.49
N SER A 60 9.26 -6.01 17.17
CA SER A 60 9.19 -4.68 17.78
C SER A 60 10.36 -3.72 17.51
N ALA A 61 11.40 -4.14 16.79
CA ALA A 61 12.48 -3.25 16.33
C ALA A 61 12.19 -2.69 14.93
N LEU A 62 12.49 -1.40 14.71
CA LEU A 62 12.47 -0.82 13.37
C LEU A 62 13.56 -1.48 12.52
N ARG A 63 13.15 -2.12 11.43
CA ARG A 63 14.03 -2.79 10.47
C ARG A 63 14.38 -1.89 9.31
N ASP A 64 13.41 -1.13 8.82
CA ASP A 64 13.63 -0.25 7.68
C ASP A 64 12.56 0.83 7.58
N THR A 65 12.88 1.91 6.87
CA THR A 65 11.95 2.96 6.46
C THR A 65 12.11 3.23 4.98
N LYS A 66 11.03 3.06 4.22
CA LYS A 66 11.03 3.32 2.76
C LYS A 66 10.00 4.37 2.40
N ASN A 67 10.45 5.34 1.62
CA ASN A 67 9.61 6.38 1.05
C ASN A 67 9.16 5.97 -0.34
N TYR A 68 7.88 6.16 -0.59
CA TYR A 68 7.21 5.84 -1.83
C TYR A 68 6.38 7.03 -2.29
N ARG A 69 6.04 7.00 -3.58
CA ARG A 69 5.08 7.90 -4.17
C ARG A 69 3.79 7.14 -4.46
N PHE A 70 2.69 7.58 -3.84
CA PHE A 70 1.39 6.96 -3.99
C PHE A 70 0.54 7.75 -4.99
N TYR A 71 0.23 7.14 -6.13
CA TYR A 71 -0.47 7.76 -7.24
C TYR A 71 -1.88 7.22 -7.40
N ARG A 72 -2.81 8.10 -7.78
CA ARG A 72 -4.13 7.74 -8.30
C ARG A 72 -4.28 8.25 -9.72
N ARG A 73 -4.66 7.35 -10.62
CA ARG A 73 -5.03 7.68 -11.98
C ARG A 73 -6.51 8.08 -12.03
N THR A 74 -7.03 8.34 -13.22
CA THR A 74 -8.39 8.85 -13.49
C THR A 74 -9.54 7.87 -13.19
N GLY A 75 -9.39 7.00 -12.18
CA GLY A 75 -10.40 6.06 -11.68
C GLY A 75 -10.21 5.77 -10.18
N ALA A 76 -11.26 5.29 -9.51
CA ALA A 76 -11.19 4.93 -8.08
C ALA A 76 -10.24 3.75 -7.82
N ASP A 77 -10.14 2.84 -8.78
CA ASP A 77 -9.46 1.55 -8.62
C ASP A 77 -8.06 1.51 -9.25
N ASP A 78 -7.63 2.59 -9.90
CA ASP A 78 -6.35 2.67 -10.61
C ASP A 78 -5.31 3.38 -9.75
N LEU A 79 -4.74 2.60 -8.82
CA LEU A 79 -3.73 3.02 -7.86
C LEU A 79 -2.39 2.37 -8.20
N TYR A 80 -1.31 3.13 -8.05
CA TYR A 80 0.02 2.53 -8.11
C TYR A 80 0.99 3.20 -7.15
N ILE A 81 1.98 2.43 -6.76
CA ILE A 81 3.10 2.86 -5.94
C ILE A 81 4.29 2.99 -6.86
N ASP A 82 4.91 4.16 -6.85
CA ASP A 82 6.20 4.39 -7.47
C ASP A 82 7.28 4.25 -6.39
N GLU A 83 8.13 3.24 -6.56
CA GLU A 83 9.28 2.98 -5.69
C GLU A 83 10.51 3.81 -6.06
N GLY A 84 10.43 4.62 -7.13
CA GLY A 84 11.58 5.24 -7.78
C GLY A 84 12.20 4.34 -8.84
N ASN A 85 13.21 4.87 -9.55
CA ASN A 85 13.96 4.15 -10.59
C ASN A 85 13.10 3.51 -11.70
N GLY A 86 11.92 4.09 -11.97
CA GLY A 86 10.99 3.59 -12.99
C GLY A 86 10.13 2.40 -12.54
N VAL A 87 10.26 1.93 -11.30
CA VAL A 87 9.47 0.81 -10.77
C VAL A 87 8.11 1.31 -10.30
N LYS A 88 7.06 0.87 -11.00
CA LYS A 88 5.66 1.14 -10.66
C LYS A 88 4.94 -0.16 -10.36
N ILE A 89 4.35 -0.23 -9.18
CA ILE A 89 3.68 -1.41 -8.67
C ILE A 89 2.19 -1.10 -8.56
N ALA A 90 1.36 -1.83 -9.32
CA ALA A 90 -0.08 -1.68 -9.26
C ALA A 90 -0.60 -2.05 -7.87
N SER A 91 -1.47 -1.22 -7.31
CA SER A 91 -2.22 -1.49 -6.09
C SER A 91 -3.71 -1.50 -6.44
N GLN A 92 -4.49 -2.29 -5.71
CA GLN A 92 -5.93 -2.33 -5.90
C GLN A 92 -6.64 -2.05 -4.61
N TYR A 93 -7.73 -1.30 -4.71
CA TYR A 93 -8.68 -1.21 -3.62
C TYR A 93 -9.83 -2.17 -3.88
N ILE A 94 -10.03 -3.11 -2.96
CA ILE A 94 -11.04 -4.15 -3.06
C ILE A 94 -11.93 -4.03 -1.82
N ASN A 95 -13.16 -3.55 -2.04
CA ASN A 95 -14.12 -3.21 -0.99
C ASN A 95 -13.61 -2.14 -0.02
N ASP A 96 -13.05 -2.55 1.12
CA ASP A 96 -12.51 -1.74 2.22
C ASP A 96 -11.00 -1.96 2.42
N VAL A 97 -10.39 -2.79 1.58
CA VAL A 97 -9.00 -3.23 1.70
C VAL A 97 -8.17 -2.66 0.56
N LEU A 98 -7.14 -1.88 0.90
CA LEU A 98 -6.09 -1.57 -0.06
C LEU A 98 -5.11 -2.74 -0.09
N VAL A 99 -4.98 -3.39 -1.24
CA VAL A 99 -3.96 -4.41 -1.49
C VAL A 99 -2.82 -3.74 -2.24
N SER A 100 -1.66 -3.68 -1.60
CA SER A 100 -0.48 -3.02 -2.16
C SER A 100 0.70 -3.99 -2.13
N PRO A 101 1.25 -4.35 -3.29
CA PRO A 101 2.54 -4.99 -3.36
C PRO A 101 3.65 -3.96 -3.11
N PHE A 102 4.80 -4.43 -2.66
CA PHE A 102 6.01 -3.65 -2.46
C PHE A 102 7.24 -4.57 -2.55
N LYS A 103 8.40 -3.98 -2.84
CA LYS A 103 9.68 -4.68 -2.79
C LYS A 103 10.45 -4.27 -1.54
N TYR A 104 10.87 -5.26 -0.76
CA TYR A 104 11.76 -5.10 0.38
C TYR A 104 13.03 -5.90 0.14
N ASN A 105 14.19 -5.23 0.05
CA ASN A 105 15.42 -5.83 -0.49
C ASN A 105 15.14 -6.54 -1.82
N ASP A 106 15.35 -7.85 -1.93
CA ASP A 106 15.07 -8.64 -3.13
C ASP A 106 13.77 -9.47 -3.05
N VAL A 107 12.94 -9.21 -2.04
CA VAL A 107 11.68 -9.93 -1.82
C VAL A 107 10.49 -9.10 -2.29
N TYR A 108 9.62 -9.73 -3.08
CA TYR A 108 8.30 -9.20 -3.40
C TYR A 108 7.30 -9.64 -2.34
N ALA A 109 6.56 -8.67 -1.82
CA ALA A 109 5.57 -8.88 -0.78
C ALA A 109 4.30 -8.10 -1.11
N ALA A 110 3.20 -8.51 -0.49
CA ALA A 110 1.94 -7.79 -0.53
C ALA A 110 1.43 -7.58 0.90
N ASN A 111 0.73 -6.47 1.10
CA ASN A 111 0.02 -6.23 2.35
C ASN A 111 -1.42 -5.82 2.04
N ALA A 112 -2.32 -6.32 2.87
CA ALA A 112 -3.73 -5.95 2.90
C ALA A 112 -3.94 -4.91 4.01
N TRP A 113 -4.16 -3.67 3.61
CA TRP A 113 -4.38 -2.54 4.51
C TRP A 113 -5.89 -2.36 4.71
N ARG A 114 -6.35 -2.53 5.95
CA ARG A 114 -7.70 -2.13 6.34
C ARG A 114 -7.67 -0.71 6.88
N TYR A 115 -8.65 0.09 6.50
CA TYR A 115 -8.87 1.38 7.13
C TYR A 115 -9.33 1.15 8.58
N PRO A 116 -8.81 1.89 9.58
CA PRO A 116 -9.26 1.79 10.96
C PRO A 116 -10.71 2.25 11.15
#